data_AF-A0A3N5T7J2-F1
#
_entry.id   AF-A0A3N5T7J2-F1
#
_cell.length_a   1.000
_cell.length_b   1.000
_cell.length_c   1.000
_cell.angle_alpha   90.00
_cell.angle_beta   90.00
_cell.angle_gamma   90.00
#
_symmetry.space_group_name_H-M   'P 1'
#
loop_
_entity.id
_entity.type
_entity.pdbx_description
1 polymer ?
#
loop_
_entity_poly.entity_id
_entity_poly.type
_entity_poly.pdbx_seq_one_letter_code
_entity_poly.pdbx_strand_id
1 'polypeptide(L)'
;MTGSKQEEALLAEISSLLLSQKKNLEGYCLVLQSMENAIASHDEEKINEYTAIDRAYSEKFTSTWKTIKSYRKLLSEIPVNPGNPDASDSASASIATSTIAEKLDLQLSLSQIENDIQTLKEKALELQEKNRERLAAEMSLLKNEMLLVRKSIQERKRFPTSFSDEPRYIDIKS
;
A
#
# COMPACT_ATOMS: atom_id res chain seq x y z
N MET A 1 -8.86 38.70 -4.25
CA MET A 1 -9.17 37.30 -4.62
C MET A 1 -10.15 36.78 -3.58
N THR A 2 -11.33 36.33 -4.00
CA THR A 2 -12.42 35.92 -3.11
C THR A 2 -12.15 34.54 -2.51
N GLY A 3 -12.55 34.30 -1.26
CA GLY A 3 -12.28 33.06 -0.51
C GLY A 3 -12.72 31.76 -1.20
N SER A 4 -13.72 31.78 -2.10
CA SER A 4 -14.15 30.56 -2.81
C SER A 4 -13.13 30.07 -3.84
N LYS A 5 -12.39 30.96 -4.53
CA LYS A 5 -11.36 30.55 -5.50
C LYS A 5 -10.17 29.84 -4.83
N GLN A 6 -9.86 30.23 -3.59
CA GLN A 6 -8.80 29.59 -2.81
C GLN A 6 -9.28 28.24 -2.25
N GLU A 7 -10.53 28.15 -1.82
CA GLU A 7 -11.15 26.90 -1.36
C GLU A 7 -11.22 25.86 -2.49
N GLU A 8 -11.73 26.26 -3.67
CA GLU A 8 -11.81 25.41 -4.86
C GLU A 8 -10.43 24.87 -5.28
N ALA A 9 -9.40 25.73 -5.26
CA ALA A 9 -8.03 25.33 -5.58
C ALA A 9 -7.49 24.29 -4.58
N LEU A 10 -7.71 24.50 -3.27
CA LEU A 10 -7.28 23.54 -2.24
C LEU A 10 -8.00 22.20 -2.35
N LEU A 11 -9.31 22.20 -2.64
CA LEU A 11 -10.08 20.98 -2.86
C LEU A 11 -9.60 20.21 -4.09
N ALA A 12 -9.29 20.91 -5.19
CA ALA A 12 -8.73 20.31 -6.39
C ALA A 12 -7.35 19.66 -6.12
N GLU A 13 -6.48 20.33 -5.38
CA GLU A 13 -5.18 19.79 -4.97
C GLU A 13 -5.32 18.56 -4.06
N ILE A 14 -6.22 18.60 -3.07
CA ILE A 14 -6.52 17.44 -2.22
C ILE A 14 -7.02 16.26 -3.07
N SER A 15 -7.94 16.51 -4.01
CA SER A 15 -8.46 15.49 -4.93
C SER A 15 -7.34 14.84 -5.75
N SER A 16 -6.47 15.67 -6.36
CA SER A 16 -5.31 15.20 -7.13
C SER A 16 -4.37 14.33 -6.28
N LEU A 17 -4.06 14.75 -5.06
CA LEU A 17 -3.21 13.98 -4.14
C LEU A 17 -3.85 12.65 -3.73
N LEU A 18 -5.16 12.64 -3.47
CA LEU A 18 -5.89 11.42 -3.14
C LEU A 18 -5.94 10.44 -4.33
N LEU A 19 -6.22 10.92 -5.54
CA LEU A 19 -6.18 10.09 -6.75
C LEU A 19 -4.78 9.50 -7.00
N SER A 20 -3.74 10.31 -6.80
CA SER A 20 -2.35 9.82 -6.86
C SER A 20 -2.08 8.76 -5.79
N GLN A 21 -2.54 8.98 -4.56
CA GLN A 21 -2.41 8.03 -3.46
C GLN A 21 -3.11 6.69 -3.77
N LYS A 22 -4.33 6.75 -4.31
CA LYS A 22 -5.10 5.58 -4.76
C LYS A 22 -4.31 4.78 -5.80
N LYS A 23 -3.84 5.43 -6.87
CA LYS A 23 -3.03 4.78 -7.92
C LYS A 23 -1.75 4.15 -7.37
N ASN A 24 -1.08 4.84 -6.44
CA ASN A 24 0.12 4.31 -5.79
C ASN A 24 -0.19 3.07 -4.94
N LEU A 25 -1.31 3.05 -4.21
CA LEU A 25 -1.77 1.89 -3.44
C LEU A 25 -2.17 0.71 -4.32
N GLU A 26 -2.82 0.96 -5.46
CA GLU A 26 -3.14 -0.08 -6.45
C GLU A 26 -1.86 -0.74 -6.98
N GLY A 27 -0.86 0.07 -7.38
CA GLY A 27 0.44 -0.43 -7.81
C GLY A 27 1.17 -1.20 -6.73
N TYR A 28 1.14 -0.71 -5.49
CA TYR A 28 1.74 -1.39 -4.35
C TYR A 28 1.07 -2.73 -4.03
N CYS A 29 -0.26 -2.83 -4.13
CA CYS A 29 -0.96 -4.12 -4.02
C CYS A 29 -0.46 -5.15 -5.04
N LEU A 30 -0.22 -4.72 -6.30
CA LEU A 30 0.32 -5.60 -7.34
C LEU A 30 1.75 -6.06 -7.02
N VAL A 31 2.57 -5.18 -6.44
CA VAL A 31 3.91 -5.53 -5.96
C VAL A 31 3.82 -6.60 -4.86
N LEU A 32 2.95 -6.41 -3.86
CA LEU A 32 2.77 -7.39 -2.79
C LEU A 32 2.28 -8.75 -3.33
N GLN A 33 1.36 -8.77 -4.30
CA GLN A 33 0.96 -10.01 -4.96
C GLN A 33 2.10 -10.68 -5.72
N SER A 34 2.97 -9.89 -6.35
CA SER A 34 4.13 -10.40 -7.08
C SER A 34 5.22 -10.93 -6.14
N MET A 35 5.34 -10.34 -4.95
CA MET A 35 6.24 -10.79 -3.90
C MET A 35 5.86 -12.17 -3.38
N GLU A 36 4.58 -12.51 -3.32
CA GLU A 36 4.13 -13.87 -2.95
C GLU A 36 4.74 -14.92 -3.88
N ASN A 37 4.71 -14.67 -5.19
CA ASN A 37 5.28 -15.57 -6.19
C ASN A 37 6.80 -15.68 -6.08
N ALA A 38 7.48 -14.55 -5.82
CA ALA A 38 8.93 -14.54 -5.64
C ALA A 38 9.36 -15.33 -4.39
N ILE A 39 8.60 -15.24 -3.29
CA ILE A 39 8.82 -16.06 -2.09
C ILE A 39 8.64 -17.55 -2.42
N ALA A 40 7.55 -17.89 -3.11
CA ALA A 40 7.24 -19.27 -3.48
C ALA A 40 8.27 -19.89 -4.46
N SER A 41 8.89 -19.08 -5.32
CA SER A 41 9.95 -19.53 -6.23
C SER A 41 11.36 -19.36 -5.69
N HIS A 42 11.52 -18.88 -4.45
CA HIS A 42 12.80 -18.57 -3.81
C HIS A 42 13.69 -17.62 -4.64
N ASP A 43 13.07 -16.64 -5.32
CA ASP A 43 13.76 -15.64 -6.13
C ASP A 43 14.26 -14.50 -5.22
N GLU A 44 15.46 -14.67 -4.65
CA GLU A 44 16.04 -13.74 -3.68
C GLU A 44 16.21 -12.32 -4.24
N GLU A 45 16.53 -12.18 -5.53
CA GLU A 45 16.70 -10.88 -6.17
C GLU A 45 15.38 -10.10 -6.18
N LYS A 46 14.29 -10.75 -6.61
CA LYS A 46 12.95 -10.12 -6.59
C LYS A 46 12.43 -9.88 -5.18
N ILE A 47 12.69 -10.77 -4.24
CA ILE A 47 12.30 -10.55 -2.83
C ILE A 47 12.97 -9.27 -2.29
N ASN A 48 14.26 -9.08 -2.58
CA ASN A 48 14.99 -7.87 -2.19
C ASN A 48 14.47 -6.61 -2.91
N GLU A 49 14.19 -6.71 -4.21
CA GLU A 49 13.61 -5.61 -4.99
C GLU A 49 12.26 -5.17 -4.42
N TYR A 50 11.33 -6.12 -4.20
CA TYR A 50 10.01 -5.81 -3.65
C TYR A 50 10.09 -5.29 -2.21
N THR A 51 11.05 -5.73 -1.41
CA THR A 51 11.29 -5.18 -0.05
C THR A 51 11.81 -3.73 -0.11
N ALA A 52 12.64 -3.39 -1.09
CA ALA A 52 13.07 -2.00 -1.28
C ALA A 52 11.90 -1.12 -1.72
N ILE A 53 11.06 -1.63 -2.62
CA ILE A 53 9.83 -0.97 -3.09
C ILE A 53 8.86 -0.73 -1.92
N ASP A 54 8.69 -1.71 -1.03
CA ASP A 54 7.85 -1.62 0.19
C ASP A 54 8.20 -0.40 1.07
N ARG A 55 9.49 -0.20 1.32
CA ARG A 55 9.99 0.96 2.09
C ARG A 55 9.71 2.27 1.37
N ALA A 56 9.98 2.34 0.07
CA ALA A 56 9.76 3.53 -0.74
C ALA A 56 8.27 3.96 -0.77
N TYR A 57 7.35 2.99 -0.88
CA TYR A 57 5.92 3.27 -0.82
C TYR A 57 5.47 3.76 0.57
N SER A 58 5.98 3.16 1.65
CA SER A 58 5.66 3.57 3.02
C SER A 58 6.03 5.05 3.30
N GLU A 59 7.20 5.48 2.83
CA GLU A 59 7.65 6.87 2.92
C GLU A 59 6.76 7.80 2.10
N LYS A 60 6.48 7.43 0.84
CA LYS A 60 5.64 8.20 -0.10
C LYS A 60 4.20 8.36 0.41
N PHE A 61 3.62 7.31 0.99
CA PHE A 61 2.28 7.37 1.55
C PHE A 61 2.21 8.31 2.75
N THR A 62 3.23 8.25 3.62
CA THR A 62 3.34 9.11 4.80
C THR A 62 3.49 10.57 4.43
N SER A 63 4.34 10.90 3.45
CA SER A 63 4.54 12.29 3.00
C SER A 63 3.26 12.86 2.37
N THR A 64 2.60 12.10 1.50
CA THR A 64 1.36 12.52 0.82
C THR A 64 0.24 12.77 1.83
N TRP A 65 0.08 11.89 2.83
CA TRP A 65 -0.93 12.06 3.86
C TRP A 65 -0.69 13.29 4.75
N LYS A 66 0.58 13.59 5.07
CA LYS A 66 0.94 14.82 5.79
C LYS A 66 0.54 16.07 4.98
N THR A 67 0.79 16.08 3.68
CA THR A 67 0.40 17.20 2.80
C THR A 67 -1.12 17.37 2.76
N ILE A 68 -1.88 16.28 2.55
CA ILE A 68 -3.34 16.31 2.55
C ILE A 68 -3.87 16.86 3.89
N LYS A 69 -3.32 16.43 5.02
CA LYS A 69 -3.71 16.90 6.34
C LYS A 69 -3.46 18.40 6.52
N SER A 70 -2.33 18.90 6.01
CA SER A 70 -2.01 20.34 6.02
C SER A 70 -3.00 21.13 5.17
N TYR A 71 -3.35 20.66 3.98
CA TYR A 71 -4.33 21.34 3.11
C TYR A 71 -5.73 21.34 3.72
N ARG A 72 -6.16 20.25 4.37
CA ARG A 72 -7.43 20.23 5.10
C ARG A 72 -7.46 21.23 6.26
N LYS A 73 -6.34 21.40 6.96
CA LYS A 73 -6.21 22.42 8.01
C LYS A 73 -6.38 23.82 7.42
N LEU A 74 -5.69 24.14 6.34
CA LEU A 74 -5.83 25.42 5.64
C LEU A 74 -7.27 25.66 5.16
N LEU A 75 -7.94 24.63 4.64
CA LEU A 75 -9.34 24.71 4.21
C LEU A 75 -10.27 25.09 5.38
N SER A 76 -10.04 24.53 6.56
CA SER A 76 -10.84 24.84 7.76
C SER A 76 -10.62 26.25 8.33
N GLU A 77 -9.52 26.90 7.96
CA GLU A 77 -9.18 28.26 8.36
C GLU A 77 -9.79 29.32 7.42
N ILE A 78 -10.31 28.92 6.26
CA ILE A 78 -11.01 29.83 5.34
C ILE A 78 -12.36 30.19 5.97
N PRO A 79 -12.64 31.47 6.23
CA PRO A 79 -13.92 31.87 6.80
C PRO A 79 -15.05 31.48 5.86
N VAL A 80 -15.97 30.65 6.36
CA VAL A 80 -17.24 30.36 5.69
C VAL A 80 -17.99 31.68 5.67
N ASN A 81 -18.00 32.36 4.52
CA ASN A 81 -18.72 33.61 4.37
C ASN A 81 -20.22 33.27 4.49
N PRO A 82 -20.88 33.53 5.64
CA PRO A 82 -22.30 33.27 5.77
C PRO A 82 -22.96 34.27 4.82
N GLY A 83 -23.78 33.79 3.89
CA GLY A 83 -24.38 34.62 2.85
C GLY A 83 -24.86 35.96 3.41
N ASN A 84 -24.44 37.05 2.75
CA ASN A 84 -24.94 38.39 3.04
C ASN A 84 -26.48 38.35 2.98
N PRO A 85 -27.22 38.69 4.06
CA PRO A 85 -28.68 38.52 4.10
C PRO A 85 -29.47 39.39 3.11
N ASP A 86 -28.81 40.31 2.40
CA ASP A 86 -29.46 41.34 1.56
C ASP A 86 -29.62 40.99 0.08
N ALA A 87 -29.37 39.74 -0.36
CA ALA A 87 -29.59 39.35 -1.75
C ALA A 87 -31.07 38.99 -2.03
N SER A 88 -31.97 39.98 -2.00
CA SER A 88 -33.38 39.86 -2.42
C SER A 88 -33.57 39.84 -3.95
N ASP A 89 -32.60 39.32 -4.71
CA ASP A 89 -32.69 39.20 -6.17
C ASP A 89 -32.73 37.74 -6.60
N SER A 90 -33.85 37.35 -7.22
CA SER A 90 -34.18 35.98 -7.63
C SER A 90 -33.21 35.36 -8.65
N ALA A 91 -32.29 36.14 -9.23
CA ALA A 91 -31.21 35.66 -10.09
C ALA A 91 -30.01 35.09 -9.28
N SER A 92 -29.76 35.59 -8.06
CA SER A 92 -28.63 35.19 -7.22
C SER A 92 -28.84 33.83 -6.54
N ALA A 93 -30.10 33.44 -6.31
CA ALA A 93 -30.46 32.14 -5.73
C ALA A 93 -30.15 30.96 -6.68
N SER A 94 -30.25 31.16 -8.00
CA SER A 94 -29.97 30.13 -9.00
C SER A 94 -28.47 29.86 -9.20
N ILE A 95 -27.62 30.88 -9.01
CA ILE A 95 -26.16 30.73 -9.06
C ILE A 95 -25.67 30.08 -7.77
N ALA A 96 -26.18 30.52 -6.61
CA ALA A 96 -25.83 29.92 -5.32
C ALA A 96 -26.19 28.43 -5.24
N THR A 97 -27.33 28.01 -5.81
CA THR A 97 -27.72 26.58 -5.86
C THR A 97 -26.86 25.74 -6.80
N SER A 98 -26.42 26.29 -7.94
CA SER A 98 -25.47 25.63 -8.85
C SER A 98 -24.10 25.44 -8.19
N THR A 99 -23.56 26.46 -7.51
CA THR A 99 -22.27 26.36 -6.83
C THR A 99 -22.31 25.43 -5.61
N ILE A 100 -23.45 25.36 -4.90
CA ILE A 100 -23.65 24.41 -3.80
C ILE A 100 -23.72 22.96 -4.32
N ALA A 101 -24.39 22.73 -5.45
CA ALA A 101 -24.48 21.40 -6.06
C ALA A 101 -23.10 20.90 -6.53
N GLU A 102 -22.33 21.74 -7.24
CA GLU A 102 -20.97 21.39 -7.67
C GLU A 102 -20.03 21.11 -6.49
N LYS A 103 -20.18 21.87 -5.40
CA LYS A 103 -19.41 21.66 -4.17
C LYS A 103 -19.79 20.36 -3.45
N LEU A 104 -21.08 20.01 -3.43
CA LEU A 104 -21.56 18.76 -2.87
C LEU A 104 -21.07 17.56 -3.68
N ASP A 105 -21.09 17.65 -5.02
CA ASP A 105 -20.58 16.61 -5.92
C ASP A 105 -19.07 16.38 -5.72
N LEU A 106 -18.28 17.46 -5.57
CA LEU A 106 -16.86 17.37 -5.24
C LEU A 106 -16.62 16.69 -3.88
N GLN A 107 -17.42 17.00 -2.85
CA GLN A 107 -17.31 16.37 -1.54
C GLN A 107 -17.68 14.89 -1.56
N LEU A 108 -18.71 14.50 -2.32
CA LEU A 108 -19.08 13.10 -2.52
C LEU A 108 -17.98 12.34 -3.26
N SER A 109 -17.39 12.93 -4.31
CA SER A 109 -16.27 12.34 -5.05
C SER A 109 -15.04 12.12 -4.17
N LEU A 110 -14.67 13.11 -3.35
CA LEU A 110 -13.57 13.00 -2.38
C LEU A 110 -13.83 11.88 -1.37
N SER A 111 -15.04 11.82 -0.83
CA SER A 111 -15.44 10.77 0.13
C SER A 111 -15.34 9.38 -0.49
N GLN A 112 -15.73 9.22 -1.76
CA GLN A 112 -15.60 7.95 -2.47
C GLN A 112 -14.12 7.55 -2.66
N ILE A 113 -13.26 8.49 -3.07
CA ILE A 113 -11.83 8.21 -3.25
C ILE A 113 -11.18 7.80 -1.92
N GLU A 114 -11.58 8.43 -0.81
CA GLU A 114 -11.07 8.09 0.52
C GLU A 114 -11.51 6.70 0.97
N ASN A 115 -12.75 6.30 0.69
CA ASN A 115 -13.23 4.95 0.92
C ASN A 115 -12.44 3.93 0.08
N ASP A 116 -12.21 4.21 -1.21
CA ASP A 116 -11.41 3.34 -2.07
C ASP A 116 -9.98 3.17 -1.54
N ILE A 117 -9.36 4.26 -1.09
CA ILE A 117 -8.03 4.25 -0.45
C ILE A 117 -8.04 3.39 0.81
N GLN A 118 -9.09 3.48 1.64
CA GLN A 118 -9.21 2.70 2.86
C GLN A 118 -9.31 1.21 2.55
N THR A 119 -10.16 0.81 1.61
CA THR A 119 -10.26 -0.57 1.15
C THR A 119 -8.94 -1.09 0.57
N LEU A 120 -8.23 -0.27 -0.20
CA LEU A 120 -6.92 -0.65 -0.75
C LEU A 120 -5.86 -0.82 0.33
N LYS A 121 -5.89 -0.02 1.40
CA LYS A 121 -4.98 -0.19 2.56
C LYS A 121 -5.25 -1.50 3.28
N GLU A 122 -6.52 -1.82 3.52
CA GLU A 122 -6.91 -3.08 4.15
C GLU A 122 -6.41 -4.27 3.32
N LYS A 123 -6.65 -4.24 2.00
CA LYS A 123 -6.12 -5.25 1.08
C LYS A 123 -4.59 -5.34 1.10
N ALA A 124 -3.89 -4.21 1.15
CA ALA A 124 -2.43 -4.20 1.22
C ALA A 124 -1.91 -4.85 2.52
N LEU A 125 -2.58 -4.59 3.66
CA LEU A 125 -2.25 -5.20 4.94
C LEU A 125 -2.47 -6.72 4.92
N GLU A 126 -3.59 -7.18 4.35
CA GLU A 126 -3.86 -8.61 4.17
C GLU A 126 -2.79 -9.31 3.32
N LEU A 127 -2.39 -8.69 2.21
CA LEU A 127 -1.34 -9.21 1.33
C LEU A 127 0.03 -9.23 2.02
N GLN A 128 0.34 -8.19 2.79
CA GLN A 128 1.60 -8.12 3.55
C GLN A 128 1.66 -9.23 4.61
N GLU A 129 0.56 -9.45 5.32
CA GLU A 129 0.47 -10.53 6.32
C GLU A 129 0.61 -11.90 5.67
N LYS A 130 -0.08 -12.13 4.54
CA LYS A 130 0.05 -13.36 3.77
C LYS A 130 1.49 -13.63 3.32
N ASN A 131 2.18 -12.61 2.82
CA ASN A 131 3.60 -12.71 2.44
C ASN A 131 4.51 -13.01 3.63
N ARG A 132 4.23 -12.38 4.79
CA ARG A 132 4.97 -12.61 6.03
C ARG A 132 4.83 -14.06 6.51
N GLU A 133 3.61 -14.58 6.51
CA GLU A 133 3.33 -15.98 6.87
C GLU A 133 4.01 -16.95 5.91
N ARG A 134 3.94 -16.68 4.60
CA ARG A 134 4.60 -17.51 3.59
C ARG A 134 6.10 -17.55 3.79
N LEU A 135 6.75 -16.39 3.94
CA LEU A 135 8.18 -16.30 4.18
C LEU A 135 8.59 -17.06 5.46
N ALA A 136 7.79 -16.96 6.52
CA ALA A 136 8.05 -17.69 7.77
C ALA A 136 7.96 -19.22 7.56
N ALA A 137 7.01 -19.70 6.76
CA ALA A 137 6.90 -21.11 6.42
C ALA A 137 8.11 -21.61 5.62
N GLU A 138 8.53 -20.89 4.57
CA GLU A 138 9.70 -21.25 3.76
C GLU A 138 10.99 -21.27 4.60
N MET A 139 11.19 -20.27 5.47
CA MET A 139 12.35 -20.23 6.38
C MET A 139 12.36 -21.39 7.39
N SER A 140 11.19 -21.83 7.85
CA SER A 140 11.07 -23.00 8.73
C SER A 140 11.46 -24.30 8.01
N LEU A 141 11.01 -24.47 6.76
CA LEU A 141 11.39 -25.61 5.91
C LEU A 141 12.91 -25.64 5.69
N LEU A 142 13.49 -24.52 5.26
CA LEU A 142 14.94 -24.41 5.05
C LEU A 142 15.74 -24.75 6.30
N LYS A 143 15.31 -24.28 7.48
CA LYS A 143 15.94 -24.62 8.76
C LYS A 143 15.91 -26.12 9.03
N ASN A 144 14.80 -26.79 8.74
CA ASN A 144 14.69 -28.24 8.92
C ASN A 144 15.60 -29.01 7.96
N GLU A 145 15.68 -28.59 6.69
CA GLU A 145 16.59 -29.16 5.70
C GLU A 145 18.06 -29.00 6.11
N MET A 146 18.44 -27.81 6.58
CA MET A 146 19.79 -27.58 7.12
C MET A 146 20.11 -28.48 8.31
N LEU A 147 19.14 -28.74 9.20
CA LEU A 147 19.32 -29.68 10.31
C LEU A 147 19.51 -31.12 9.85
N LEU A 148 18.78 -31.55 8.81
CA LEU A 148 18.93 -32.87 8.20
C LEU A 148 20.32 -33.03 7.58
N VAL A 149 20.78 -32.04 6.82
CA VAL A 149 22.14 -32.02 6.25
C VAL A 149 23.20 -32.06 7.37
N ARG A 150 23.01 -31.29 8.44
CA ARG A 150 23.94 -31.31 9.58
C ARG A 150 24.01 -32.69 10.26
N LYS A 151 22.87 -33.35 10.46
CA LYS A 151 22.81 -34.69 11.04
C LYS A 151 23.51 -35.73 10.14
N SER A 152 23.25 -35.69 8.83
CA SER A 152 23.90 -36.63 7.90
C SER A 152 25.42 -36.46 7.86
N ILE A 153 25.94 -35.23 7.95
CA ILE A 153 27.37 -34.95 8.07
C ILE A 153 27.93 -35.52 9.39
N GLN A 154 27.22 -35.37 10.50
CA GLN A 154 27.66 -35.91 11.80
C GLN A 154 27.69 -37.44 11.82
N GLU A 155 26.69 -38.08 11.24
CA GLU A 155 26.63 -39.54 11.11
C GLU A 155 27.79 -40.07 10.27
N ARG A 156 28.12 -39.41 9.14
CA ARG A 156 29.31 -39.74 8.33
C ARG A 156 30.63 -39.55 9.06
N LYS A 157 30.71 -38.62 10.02
CA LYS A 157 31.90 -38.45 10.88
C LYS A 157 31.99 -39.50 11.98
N ARG A 158 30.85 -39.97 12.51
CA ARG A 158 30.77 -41.02 13.54
C ARG A 158 30.97 -42.42 12.97
N PHE A 159 30.56 -42.63 11.72
CA PHE A 159 30.80 -43.83 10.93
C PHE A 159 31.59 -43.41 9.68
N PRO A 160 32.91 -43.17 9.79
CA PRO A 160 33.73 -42.99 8.59
C PRO A 160 33.61 -44.29 7.79
N THR A 161 32.92 -44.23 6.66
CA THR A 161 32.72 -45.39 5.79
C THR A 161 34.09 -45.98 5.45
N SER A 162 34.36 -47.20 5.91
CA SER A 162 35.30 -48.09 5.23
C SER A 162 34.77 -48.23 3.80
N PHE A 163 35.52 -47.70 2.83
CA PHE A 163 35.14 -47.70 1.43
C PHE A 163 34.84 -49.13 0.95
N SER A 164 33.59 -49.41 0.59
CA SER A 164 33.33 -50.09 -0.68
C SER A 164 32.78 -49.02 -1.63
N ASP A 165 33.43 -48.83 -2.77
CA ASP A 165 33.15 -47.80 -3.79
C ASP A 165 31.82 -48.00 -4.52
N GLU A 166 30.69 -48.01 -3.80
CA GLU A 166 29.37 -47.95 -4.41
C GLU A 166 28.68 -46.63 -4.06
N PRO A 167 28.38 -45.77 -5.06
CA PRO A 167 27.65 -44.54 -4.82
C PRO A 167 26.21 -44.88 -4.39
N ARG A 168 25.94 -44.76 -3.10
CA ARG A 168 24.57 -44.79 -2.58
C ARG A 168 23.93 -43.42 -2.77
N TYR A 169 23.19 -43.30 -3.86
CA TYR A 169 22.29 -42.17 -4.08
C TYR A 169 21.25 -42.13 -2.96
N ILE A 170 21.11 -40.97 -2.31
CA ILE A 170 19.99 -40.70 -1.43
C ILE A 170 18.84 -40.27 -2.34
N ASP A 171 17.84 -41.14 -2.45
CA ASP A 171 16.60 -40.84 -3.17
C ASP A 171 15.78 -39.85 -2.33
N ILE A 172 15.75 -38.59 -2.75
CA ILE A 172 14.87 -37.56 -2.16
C ILE A 172 13.60 -37.57 -2.99
N LYS A 173 12.56 -38.23 -2.48
CA LYS A 173 11.26 -38.27 -3.13
C LYS A 173 10.67 -36.86 -3.23
N SER A 174 10.33 -36.46 -4.46
CA SER A 174 9.47 -35.34 -4.83
C SER A 174 8.00 -35.62 -4.50
#